data_AF-A0A8D8D0V3-F1
#
_entry.id   AF-A0A8D8D0V3-F1
#
_cell.length_a   1.000
_cell.length_b   1.000
_cell.length_c   1.000
_cell.angle_alpha   90.00
_cell.angle_beta   90.00
_cell.angle_gamma   90.00
#
_symmetry.space_group_name_H-M   'P 1'
#
loop_
_entity.id
_entity.type
_entity.pdbx_description
1 polymer ?
#
loop_
_entity_poly.entity_id
_entity_poly.type
_entity_poly.pdbx_seq_one_letter_code
_entity_poly.pdbx_strand_id
1 'polypeptide(L)'
;MTDALNDLLGEPTIFLLRVLLGSPNGINLRNLVWHGFPNEGEVSCLYRIFLVEMLNSIGGRLEELGFVVEFRSCLQESNLLVRKMNLPRFDVALLEEVVTSSSELQEIQRAGWLRSIALYKEGQFYCCVCMVLPQLEMFLRILYGGLYGRDFRAKIDEYYIIMDTIFEEFESVTEARNRMHDYFRIDLLEAMYDLLSAIKGPRLRDKLSHGELQSTDIDENVANGVLLLSYVILTNDSSFE
;
A
#
# COMPACT_ATOMS: atom_id res chain seq x y z
N MET A 1 -26.42 4.64 7.13
CA MET A 1 -26.06 6.04 6.83
C MET A 1 -27.28 6.88 7.18
N THR A 2 -27.17 7.77 8.17
CA THR A 2 -28.29 8.43 8.88
C THR A 2 -29.01 9.48 8.04
N ASP A 3 -30.29 9.75 8.35
CA ASP A 3 -31.12 10.77 7.67
C ASP A 3 -30.46 12.16 7.68
N ALA A 4 -29.75 12.51 8.77
CA ALA A 4 -29.00 13.77 8.89
C ALA A 4 -27.89 13.95 7.85
N LEU A 5 -27.23 12.86 7.42
CA LEU A 5 -26.21 12.93 6.36
C LEU A 5 -26.85 13.17 4.99
N ASN A 6 -28.05 12.61 4.79
CA ASN A 6 -28.81 12.80 3.55
C ASN A 6 -29.33 14.24 3.43
N ASP A 7 -29.82 14.82 4.52
CA ASP A 7 -30.26 16.22 4.56
C ASP A 7 -29.11 17.20 4.27
N LEU A 8 -27.90 16.86 4.72
CA LEU A 8 -26.70 17.70 4.55
C LEU A 8 -26.07 17.56 3.15
N LEU A 9 -25.79 16.33 2.73
CA LEU A 9 -25.01 16.06 1.51
C LEU A 9 -25.89 15.94 0.27
N GLY A 10 -27.17 15.59 0.45
CA GLY A 10 -28.10 15.27 -0.62
C GLY A 10 -28.03 13.81 -1.06
N GLU A 11 -29.15 13.32 -1.57
CA GLU A 11 -29.33 11.92 -1.99
C GLU A 11 -28.30 11.46 -3.03
N PRO A 12 -27.95 12.25 -4.07
CA PRO A 12 -26.95 11.82 -5.06
C PRO A 12 -25.57 11.55 -4.44
N THR A 13 -25.11 12.42 -3.55
CA THR A 13 -23.80 12.27 -2.90
C THR A 13 -23.81 11.09 -1.92
N ILE A 14 -24.91 10.87 -1.21
CA ILE A 14 -25.08 9.68 -0.36
C ILE A 14 -25.06 8.39 -1.18
N PHE A 15 -25.70 8.39 -2.36
CA PHE A 15 -25.66 7.26 -3.26
C PHE A 15 -24.22 6.96 -3.71
N LEU A 16 -23.48 7.98 -4.17
CA LEU A 16 -22.08 7.82 -4.57
C LEU A 16 -21.20 7.34 -3.41
N LEU A 17 -21.39 7.85 -2.19
CA LEU A 17 -20.68 7.38 -1.00
C LEU A 17 -20.98 5.92 -0.68
N ARG A 18 -22.22 5.46 -0.85
CA ARG A 18 -22.57 4.04 -0.66
C ARG A 18 -21.89 3.15 -1.71
N VAL A 19 -21.79 3.62 -2.96
CA VAL A 19 -21.06 2.91 -4.02
C VAL A 19 -19.56 2.86 -3.70
N LEU A 20 -18.98 3.98 -3.24
CA LEU A 20 -17.56 4.08 -2.90
C LEU A 20 -17.16 3.22 -1.70
N LEU A 21 -17.97 3.25 -0.63
CA LEU A 21 -17.71 2.53 0.62
C LEU A 21 -18.11 1.06 0.53
N GLY A 22 -18.99 0.71 -0.41
CA GLY A 22 -19.46 -0.65 -0.59
C GLY A 22 -20.33 -1.14 0.58
N SER A 23 -20.75 -2.40 0.49
CA SER A 23 -21.46 -3.06 1.59
C SER A 23 -20.48 -3.86 2.44
N PRO A 24 -20.75 -4.07 3.74
CA PRO A 24 -19.93 -4.93 4.59
C PRO A 24 -19.97 -6.41 4.16
N ASN A 25 -20.93 -6.81 3.32
CA ASN A 25 -21.15 -8.19 2.88
C ASN A 25 -20.53 -8.49 1.50
N GLY A 26 -19.75 -7.58 0.94
CA GLY A 26 -19.18 -7.74 -0.40
C GLY A 26 -17.78 -7.17 -0.52
N ILE A 27 -17.09 -7.57 -1.58
CA ILE A 27 -15.80 -7.01 -1.93
C ILE A 27 -15.98 -5.59 -2.43
N ASN A 28 -15.29 -4.65 -1.79
CA ASN A 28 -15.19 -3.30 -2.26
C ASN A 28 -14.04 -3.20 -3.29
N LEU A 29 -14.38 -2.98 -4.57
CA LEU A 29 -13.38 -2.87 -5.64
C LEU A 29 -12.43 -1.68 -5.47
N ARG A 30 -12.87 -0.58 -4.82
CA ARG A 30 -11.99 0.50 -4.42
C ARG A 30 -10.96 0.01 -3.42
N ASN A 31 -11.32 -0.79 -2.42
CA ASN A 31 -10.35 -1.38 -1.50
C ASN A 31 -9.38 -2.33 -2.21
N LEU A 32 -9.87 -3.17 -3.14
CA LEU A 32 -8.98 -4.04 -3.92
C LEU A 32 -7.95 -3.24 -4.72
N VAL A 33 -8.41 -2.26 -5.50
CA VAL A 33 -7.54 -1.37 -6.29
C VAL A 33 -6.56 -0.64 -5.38
N TRP A 34 -7.04 -0.15 -4.23
CA TRP A 34 -6.23 0.58 -3.28
C TRP A 34 -5.08 -0.26 -2.72
N HIS A 35 -5.34 -1.54 -2.43
CA HIS A 35 -4.35 -2.51 -1.94
C HIS A 35 -3.58 -3.23 -3.06
N GLY A 36 -3.73 -2.80 -4.31
CA GLY A 36 -2.96 -3.33 -5.44
C GLY A 36 -3.30 -4.77 -5.82
N PHE A 37 -4.47 -5.29 -5.45
CA PHE A 37 -4.92 -6.63 -5.84
C PHE A 37 -5.07 -6.83 -7.36
N PRO A 38 -5.64 -5.88 -8.12
CA PRO A 38 -5.93 -6.13 -9.51
C PRO A 38 -4.68 -6.06 -10.39
N ASN A 39 -4.61 -6.97 -11.36
CA ASN A 39 -3.67 -6.92 -12.47
C ASN A 39 -4.11 -5.93 -13.55
N GLU A 40 -3.20 -5.59 -14.46
CA GLU A 40 -3.53 -4.82 -15.64
C GLU A 40 -4.58 -5.56 -16.49
N GLY A 41 -5.64 -4.84 -16.89
CA GLY A 41 -6.74 -5.40 -17.68
C GLY A 41 -7.86 -6.07 -16.86
N GLU A 42 -7.64 -6.41 -15.58
CA GLU A 42 -8.70 -6.95 -14.71
C GLU A 42 -9.74 -5.89 -14.32
N VAL A 43 -9.31 -4.62 -14.28
CA VAL A 43 -10.17 -3.47 -14.00
C VAL A 43 -10.37 -2.66 -15.27
N SER A 44 -11.62 -2.55 -15.69
CA SER A 44 -12.00 -1.74 -16.87
C SER A 44 -11.51 -0.29 -16.72
N CYS A 45 -11.04 0.29 -17.82
CA CYS A 45 -10.66 1.71 -17.86
C CYS A 45 -11.83 2.62 -17.45
N LEU A 46 -13.06 2.23 -17.78
CA LEU A 46 -14.28 2.95 -17.38
C LEU A 46 -14.44 3.00 -15.86
N TYR A 47 -14.03 1.94 -15.15
CA TYR A 47 -14.07 1.93 -13.70
C TYR A 47 -13.07 2.91 -13.09
N ARG A 48 -11.87 3.03 -13.66
CA ARG A 48 -10.88 4.02 -13.22
C ARG A 48 -11.41 5.44 -13.39
N ILE A 49 -11.99 5.75 -14.56
CA ILE A 49 -12.62 7.04 -14.84
C ILE A 49 -13.76 7.27 -13.86
N PHE A 50 -14.64 6.28 -13.69
CA PHE A 50 -15.76 6.36 -12.76
C PHE A 50 -15.34 6.65 -11.33
N LEU A 51 -14.27 6.01 -10.82
CA LEU A 51 -13.74 6.30 -9.49
C LEU A 51 -13.25 7.74 -9.36
N VAL A 52 -12.51 8.24 -10.35
CA VAL A 52 -12.00 9.62 -10.34
C VAL A 52 -13.16 10.63 -10.39
N GLU A 53 -14.12 10.42 -11.29
CA GLU A 53 -15.31 11.27 -11.41
C GLU A 53 -16.17 11.25 -10.14
N MET A 54 -16.31 10.08 -9.51
CA MET A 54 -17.03 9.94 -8.26
C MET A 54 -16.33 10.70 -7.12
N LEU A 55 -15.01 10.57 -7.00
CA LEU A 55 -14.23 11.30 -6.00
C LEU A 55 -14.31 12.81 -6.22
N ASN A 56 -14.20 13.27 -7.47
CA ASN A 56 -14.35 14.68 -7.83
C ASN A 56 -15.76 15.21 -7.51
N SER A 57 -16.81 14.43 -7.81
CA SER A 57 -18.19 14.82 -7.54
C SER A 57 -18.47 14.94 -6.04
N ILE A 58 -18.00 13.97 -5.24
CA ILE A 58 -18.12 14.02 -3.78
C ILE A 58 -17.30 15.20 -3.23
N GLY A 59 -16.06 15.37 -3.69
CA GLY A 59 -15.16 16.45 -3.27
C GLY A 59 -15.74 17.84 -3.55
N GLY A 60 -16.21 18.08 -4.77
CA GLY A 60 -16.82 19.36 -5.16
C GLY A 60 -18.06 19.69 -4.31
N ARG A 61 -18.87 18.69 -3.97
CA ARG A 61 -20.03 18.90 -3.08
C ARG A 61 -19.61 19.29 -1.66
N LEU A 62 -18.55 18.66 -1.14
CA LEU A 62 -18.02 19.01 0.18
C LEU A 62 -17.47 20.45 0.18
N GLU A 63 -16.76 20.84 -0.87
CA GLU A 63 -16.26 22.21 -1.05
C GLU A 63 -17.40 23.25 -1.14
N GLU A 64 -18.47 22.97 -1.89
CA GLU A 64 -19.66 23.84 -1.97
C GLU A 64 -20.31 24.08 -0.60
N LEU A 65 -20.31 23.05 0.25
CA LEU A 65 -20.85 23.11 1.61
C LEU A 65 -19.88 23.75 2.60
N GLY A 66 -18.70 24.19 2.15
CA GLY A 66 -17.69 24.83 2.98
C GLY A 66 -16.92 23.87 3.89
N PHE A 67 -16.97 22.56 3.61
CA PHE A 67 -16.12 21.62 4.32
C PHE A 67 -14.67 21.81 3.88
N VAL A 68 -13.80 21.99 4.86
CA VAL A 68 -12.34 22.00 4.65
C VAL A 68 -11.83 20.63 5.05
N VAL A 69 -11.07 19.99 4.15
CA VAL A 69 -10.37 18.75 4.48
C VAL A 69 -9.27 19.09 5.48
N GLU A 70 -9.49 18.72 6.74
CA GLU A 70 -8.46 18.78 7.76
C GLU A 70 -7.52 17.58 7.59
N PHE A 71 -6.36 17.83 7.01
CA PHE A 71 -5.28 16.85 7.03
C PHE A 71 -4.78 16.75 8.48
N ARG A 72 -4.95 15.56 9.07
CA ARG A 72 -4.25 15.24 10.31
C ARG A 72 -2.78 15.10 9.97
N SER A 73 -2.03 16.19 10.12
CA SER A 73 -0.58 16.21 9.92
C SER A 73 0.05 15.09 10.75
N CYS A 74 0.54 14.07 10.07
CA CYS A 74 1.35 13.00 10.68
C CYS A 74 2.85 13.18 10.36
N LEU A 75 3.21 14.42 10.04
CA LEU A 75 4.51 14.87 9.50
C LEU A 75 5.69 14.50 10.39
N GLN A 76 5.45 14.38 11.71
CA GLN A 76 6.46 14.01 12.69
C GLN A 76 6.74 12.50 12.79
N GLU A 77 5.89 11.61 12.28
CA GLU A 77 6.03 10.16 12.47
C GLU A 77 6.56 9.43 11.22
N SER A 78 6.15 9.83 10.02
CA SER A 78 6.63 9.23 8.76
C SER A 78 8.10 9.57 8.48
N ASN A 79 8.47 10.84 8.63
CA ASN A 79 9.87 11.28 8.58
C ASN A 79 10.71 10.65 9.70
N LEU A 80 10.10 10.30 10.83
CA LEU A 80 10.79 9.65 11.95
C LEU A 80 11.21 8.23 11.60
N LEU A 81 10.42 7.47 10.82
CA LEU A 81 10.74 6.10 10.41
C LEU A 81 12.10 6.07 9.72
N VAL A 82 12.21 6.79 8.60
CA VAL A 82 13.41 6.74 7.77
C VAL A 82 14.60 7.45 8.42
N ARG A 83 14.34 8.52 9.21
CA ARG A 83 15.40 9.17 10.00
C ARG A 83 15.88 8.31 11.18
N LYS A 84 15.00 7.57 11.86
CA LYS A 84 15.39 6.68 12.99
C LYS A 84 16.08 5.42 12.52
N MET A 85 15.66 4.86 11.40
CA MET A 85 16.33 3.72 10.79
C MET A 85 17.74 4.08 10.27
N ASN A 86 18.05 5.39 10.14
CA ASN A 86 19.35 5.89 9.70
C ASN A 86 19.86 5.17 8.44
N LEU A 87 18.94 4.90 7.51
CA LEU A 87 19.21 4.11 6.33
C LEU A 87 20.26 4.82 5.45
N PRO A 88 21.29 4.10 4.99
CA PRO A 88 22.31 4.70 4.13
C PRO A 88 21.70 5.11 2.79
N ARG A 89 22.37 6.03 2.11
CA ARG A 89 22.01 6.37 0.74
C ARG A 89 22.12 5.13 -0.14
N PHE A 90 21.00 4.71 -0.69
CA PHE A 90 20.90 3.54 -1.55
C PHE A 90 21.10 3.88 -3.02
N ASP A 91 21.88 3.04 -3.72
CA ASP A 91 22.00 3.08 -5.17
C ASP A 91 20.82 2.35 -5.82
N VAL A 92 19.86 3.13 -6.32
CA VAL A 92 18.64 2.62 -6.95
C VAL A 92 18.90 1.77 -8.21
N ALA A 93 20.10 1.83 -8.80
CA ALA A 93 20.48 0.96 -9.91
C ALA A 93 20.52 -0.52 -9.49
N LEU A 94 20.87 -0.81 -8.23
CA LEU A 94 20.87 -2.18 -7.69
C LEU A 94 19.46 -2.76 -7.64
N LEU A 95 18.47 -1.95 -7.25
CA LEU A 95 17.07 -2.38 -7.28
C LEU A 95 16.58 -2.58 -8.71
N GLU A 96 16.98 -1.72 -9.64
CA GLU A 96 16.63 -1.87 -11.06
C GLU A 96 17.18 -3.17 -11.64
N GLU A 97 18.42 -3.54 -11.29
CA GLU A 97 19.03 -4.81 -11.69
C GLU A 97 18.27 -6.03 -11.13
N VAL A 98 17.96 -6.02 -9.83
CA VAL A 98 17.17 -7.09 -9.19
C VAL A 98 15.79 -7.21 -9.81
N VAL A 99 15.11 -6.08 -9.99
CA VAL A 99 13.78 -6.05 -10.62
C VAL A 99 13.84 -6.53 -12.06
N THR A 100 14.92 -6.28 -12.79
CA THR A 100 15.06 -6.71 -14.21
C THR A 100 15.44 -8.18 -14.34
N SER A 101 16.23 -8.71 -13.40
CA SER A 101 16.76 -10.08 -13.45
C SER A 101 15.92 -11.11 -12.70
N SER A 102 15.11 -10.71 -11.71
CA SER A 102 14.31 -11.62 -10.89
C SER A 102 13.34 -12.44 -11.74
N SER A 103 13.31 -13.75 -11.50
CA SER A 103 12.37 -14.68 -12.14
C SER A 103 11.04 -14.79 -11.38
N GLU A 104 11.05 -14.35 -10.12
CA GLU A 104 9.97 -14.42 -9.15
C GLU A 104 8.95 -13.28 -9.35
N LEU A 105 9.38 -12.17 -9.96
CA LEU A 105 8.51 -11.05 -10.27
C LEU A 105 7.76 -11.25 -11.58
N GLN A 106 6.43 -11.17 -11.50
CA GLN A 106 5.57 -11.18 -12.68
C GLN A 106 5.82 -9.94 -13.55
N GLU A 107 5.59 -10.04 -14.86
CA GLU A 107 5.83 -8.96 -15.83
C GLU A 107 5.12 -7.65 -15.45
N ILE A 108 3.87 -7.74 -14.98
CA ILE A 108 3.07 -6.58 -14.56
C ILE A 108 3.67 -5.92 -13.32
N GLN A 109 4.10 -6.70 -12.32
CA GLN A 109 4.79 -6.15 -11.15
C GLN A 109 6.09 -5.46 -11.56
N ARG A 110 6.84 -6.07 -12.48
CA ARG A 110 8.10 -5.53 -12.99
C ARG A 110 7.90 -4.14 -13.61
N ALA A 111 6.86 -3.96 -14.42
CA ALA A 111 6.53 -2.65 -14.99
C ALA A 111 6.24 -1.60 -13.90
N GLY A 112 5.50 -1.98 -12.86
CA GLY A 112 5.22 -1.10 -11.70
C GLY A 112 6.49 -0.71 -10.93
N TRP A 113 7.38 -1.67 -10.68
CA TRP A 113 8.68 -1.43 -10.05
C TRP A 113 9.55 -0.49 -10.88
N LEU A 114 9.75 -0.78 -12.16
CA LEU A 114 10.58 0.06 -13.06
C LEU A 114 10.01 1.48 -13.17
N ARG A 115 8.69 1.64 -13.25
CA ARG A 115 8.07 2.95 -13.27
C ARG A 115 8.24 3.69 -11.94
N SER A 116 8.24 2.99 -10.81
CA SER A 116 8.53 3.57 -9.50
C SER A 116 9.97 4.10 -9.40
N ILE A 117 10.93 3.34 -9.92
CA ILE A 117 12.35 3.75 -9.99
C ILE A 117 12.51 4.97 -10.90
N ALA A 118 11.82 5.00 -12.04
CA ALA A 118 11.82 6.16 -12.94
C ALA A 118 11.30 7.43 -12.24
N LEU A 119 10.19 7.33 -11.49
CA LEU A 119 9.65 8.46 -10.73
C LEU A 119 10.63 8.99 -9.68
N TYR A 120 11.37 8.11 -9.01
CA TYR A 120 12.44 8.52 -8.09
C TYR A 120 13.52 9.33 -8.81
N LYS A 121 14.00 8.84 -9.96
CA LYS A 121 15.02 9.52 -10.79
C LYS A 121 14.51 10.86 -11.35
N GLU A 122 13.20 10.98 -11.59
CA GLU A 122 12.52 12.21 -12.01
C GLU A 122 12.29 13.21 -10.84
N GLY A 123 12.62 12.86 -9.60
CA GLY A 123 12.39 13.69 -8.41
C GLY A 123 10.93 13.67 -7.91
N GLN A 124 10.09 12.77 -8.45
CA GLN A 124 8.69 12.61 -8.04
C GLN A 124 8.57 11.62 -6.87
N PHE A 125 9.14 11.98 -5.72
CA PHE A 125 9.28 11.10 -4.55
C PHE A 125 7.95 10.60 -3.98
N TYR A 126 6.96 11.49 -3.84
CA TYR A 126 5.61 11.11 -3.40
C TYR A 126 4.99 10.05 -4.32
N CYS A 127 5.02 10.30 -5.64
CA CYS A 127 4.48 9.37 -6.63
C CYS A 127 5.25 8.04 -6.64
N CYS A 128 6.57 8.08 -6.43
CA CYS A 128 7.40 6.90 -6.27
C CYS A 128 6.89 6.04 -5.09
N VAL A 129 6.79 6.61 -3.89
CA VAL A 129 6.32 5.87 -2.69
C VAL A 129 4.89 5.34 -2.86
N CYS A 130 3.99 6.13 -3.46
CA CYS A 130 2.63 5.70 -3.81
C CYS A 130 2.59 4.43 -4.66
N MET A 131 3.58 4.24 -5.54
CA MET A 131 3.63 3.07 -6.41
C MET A 131 4.43 1.92 -5.81
N VAL A 132 5.52 2.18 -5.08
CA VAL A 132 6.36 1.13 -4.48
C VAL A 132 5.61 0.34 -3.42
N LEU A 133 4.89 1.00 -2.52
CA LEU A 133 4.27 0.33 -1.38
C LEU A 133 3.22 -0.74 -1.79
N PRO A 134 2.33 -0.49 -2.77
CA PRO A 134 1.47 -1.55 -3.32
C PRO A 134 2.24 -2.71 -3.96
N GLN A 135 3.39 -2.45 -4.60
CA GLN A 135 4.22 -3.52 -5.18
C GLN A 135 4.82 -4.40 -4.08
N LEU A 136 5.25 -3.80 -2.97
CA LEU A 136 5.71 -4.53 -1.77
C LEU A 136 4.60 -5.38 -1.16
N GLU A 137 3.40 -4.82 -0.97
CA GLU A 137 2.26 -5.58 -0.47
C GLU A 137 1.99 -6.81 -1.35
N MET A 138 1.97 -6.65 -2.67
CA MET A 138 1.74 -7.76 -3.59
C MET A 138 2.87 -8.80 -3.53
N PHE A 139 4.13 -8.37 -3.49
CA PHE A 139 5.27 -9.28 -3.35
C PHE A 139 5.15 -10.15 -2.08
N LEU A 140 4.86 -9.52 -0.93
CA LEU A 140 4.68 -10.24 0.34
C LEU A 140 3.50 -11.21 0.28
N ARG A 141 2.38 -10.84 -0.36
CA ARG A 141 1.23 -11.75 -0.55
C ARG A 141 1.58 -12.95 -1.43
N ILE A 142 2.31 -12.74 -2.53
CA ILE A 142 2.76 -13.83 -3.42
C ILE A 142 3.69 -14.77 -2.66
N LEU A 143 4.65 -14.23 -1.92
CA LEU A 143 5.59 -15.03 -1.11
C LEU A 143 4.85 -15.84 -0.05
N TYR A 144 3.97 -15.20 0.74
CA TYR A 144 3.15 -15.88 1.74
C TYR A 144 2.28 -16.98 1.09
N GLY A 145 1.60 -16.65 -0.01
CA GLY A 145 0.82 -17.61 -0.78
C GLY A 145 1.64 -18.81 -1.24
N GLY A 146 2.86 -18.57 -1.74
CA GLY A 146 3.80 -19.62 -2.14
C GLY A 146 4.27 -20.50 -0.98
N LEU A 147 4.58 -19.92 0.18
CA LEU A 147 4.98 -20.68 1.37
C LEU A 147 3.87 -21.62 1.83
N TYR A 148 2.62 -21.21 1.74
CA TYR A 148 1.47 -21.95 2.27
C TYR A 148 0.63 -22.69 1.21
N GLY A 149 0.99 -22.59 -0.07
CA GLY A 149 0.17 -23.10 -1.17
C GLY A 149 -1.22 -22.46 -1.23
N ARG A 150 -1.35 -21.20 -0.80
CA ARG A 150 -2.61 -20.44 -0.78
C ARG A 150 -2.68 -19.51 -1.99
N ASP A 151 -3.90 -19.31 -2.48
CA ASP A 151 -4.16 -18.31 -3.51
C ASP A 151 -4.04 -16.91 -2.91
N PHE A 152 -3.21 -16.06 -3.53
CA PHE A 152 -2.98 -14.69 -3.08
C PHE A 152 -3.97 -13.69 -3.67
N ARG A 153 -4.81 -14.11 -4.62
CA ARG A 153 -5.82 -13.26 -5.27
C ARG A 153 -7.01 -13.03 -4.36
N ALA A 154 -7.63 -11.86 -4.47
CA ALA A 154 -8.88 -11.59 -3.78
C ALA A 154 -10.03 -12.38 -4.42
N LYS A 155 -10.81 -13.07 -3.58
CA LYS A 155 -11.95 -13.90 -3.99
C LYS A 155 -13.19 -13.56 -3.17
N ILE A 156 -14.36 -13.65 -3.79
CA ILE A 156 -15.65 -13.24 -3.18
C ILE A 156 -16.06 -14.19 -2.05
N ASP A 157 -15.67 -15.46 -2.15
CA ASP A 157 -16.08 -16.57 -1.30
C ASP A 157 -15.00 -17.05 -0.32
N GLU A 158 -13.80 -16.48 -0.35
CA GLU A 158 -12.68 -16.86 0.49
C GLU A 158 -12.01 -15.63 1.12
N TYR A 159 -11.48 -15.80 2.34
CA TYR A 159 -10.61 -14.79 2.94
C TYR A 159 -9.34 -14.64 2.11
N TYR A 160 -8.99 -13.40 1.77
CA TYR A 160 -7.75 -13.08 1.06
C TYR A 160 -6.63 -12.73 2.04
N ILE A 161 -5.38 -12.86 1.59
CA ILE A 161 -4.20 -12.59 2.42
C ILE A 161 -4.10 -11.09 2.71
N ILE A 162 -4.27 -10.73 3.98
CA ILE A 162 -4.07 -9.37 4.50
C ILE A 162 -2.71 -9.23 5.16
N MET A 163 -2.22 -7.99 5.31
CA MET A 163 -0.90 -7.73 5.90
C MET A 163 -0.80 -8.24 7.34
N ASP A 164 -1.85 -8.11 8.14
CA ASP A 164 -1.84 -8.59 9.53
C ASP A 164 -1.51 -10.08 9.60
N THR A 165 -2.11 -10.91 8.73
CA THR A 165 -1.80 -12.34 8.63
C THR A 165 -0.36 -12.62 8.20
N ILE A 166 0.25 -11.75 7.39
CA ILE A 166 1.64 -11.93 6.94
C ILE A 166 2.63 -11.69 8.11
N PHE A 167 2.30 -10.75 9.01
CA PHE A 167 3.17 -10.33 10.11
C PHE A 167 2.86 -10.99 11.47
N GLU A 168 1.78 -11.75 11.59
CA GLU A 168 1.47 -12.55 12.78
C GLU A 168 2.59 -13.58 13.05
N GLU A 169 3.08 -13.67 14.29
CA GLU A 169 4.13 -14.63 14.65
C GLU A 169 3.65 -16.09 14.58
N PHE A 170 2.38 -16.31 14.90
CA PHE A 170 1.73 -17.62 14.89
C PHE A 170 0.44 -17.54 14.08
N GLU A 171 0.18 -18.57 13.28
CA GLU A 171 -1.06 -18.66 12.51
C GLU A 171 -2.27 -18.81 13.44
N SER A 172 -3.29 -17.99 13.22
CA SER A 172 -4.54 -17.99 14.00
C SER A 172 -5.31 -19.33 14.02
N VAL A 173 -5.11 -20.21 13.04
CA VAL A 173 -5.84 -21.48 12.92
C VAL A 173 -5.02 -22.68 13.41
N THR A 174 -3.75 -22.75 13.02
CA THR A 174 -2.90 -23.91 13.29
C THR A 174 -2.04 -23.75 14.54
N GLU A 175 -1.92 -22.52 15.06
CA GLU A 175 -0.99 -22.12 16.12
C GLU A 175 0.48 -22.43 15.79
N ALA A 176 0.76 -22.82 14.54
CA ALA A 176 2.12 -23.03 14.06
C ALA A 176 2.82 -21.69 13.87
N ARG A 177 4.14 -21.68 14.05
CA ARG A 177 4.96 -20.50 13.76
C ARG A 177 4.79 -20.11 12.30
N ASN A 178 4.56 -18.83 12.04
CA ASN A 178 4.43 -18.31 10.70
C ASN A 178 5.77 -18.44 9.96
N ARG A 179 5.75 -19.12 8.79
CA ARG A 179 6.92 -19.42 7.96
C ARG A 179 7.59 -18.17 7.38
N MET A 180 6.92 -17.01 7.40
CA MET A 180 7.56 -15.73 7.11
C MET A 180 8.71 -15.44 8.08
N HIS A 181 8.60 -15.84 9.35
CA HIS A 181 9.66 -15.69 10.37
C HIS A 181 10.80 -16.71 10.21
N ASP A 182 10.61 -17.75 9.38
CA ASP A 182 11.68 -18.67 8.98
C ASP A 182 12.35 -18.20 7.68
N TYR A 183 11.62 -17.45 6.84
CA TYR A 183 12.11 -16.94 5.56
C TYR A 183 12.90 -15.64 5.71
N PHE A 184 12.37 -14.69 6.48
CA PHE A 184 13.00 -13.40 6.77
C PHE A 184 13.60 -13.36 8.16
N ARG A 185 14.63 -12.53 8.32
CA ARG A 185 15.09 -12.11 9.65
C ARG A 185 13.99 -11.32 10.37
N ILE A 186 13.95 -11.46 11.70
CA ILE A 186 12.98 -10.78 12.55
C ILE A 186 13.06 -9.25 12.38
N ASP A 187 14.26 -8.67 12.39
CA ASP A 187 14.47 -7.23 12.30
C ASP A 187 13.93 -6.64 10.99
N LEU A 188 14.10 -7.38 9.89
CA LEU A 188 13.61 -7.00 8.57
C LEU A 188 12.09 -7.10 8.49
N LEU A 189 11.51 -8.13 9.10
CA LEU A 189 10.06 -8.31 9.16
C LEU A 189 9.40 -7.24 10.05
N GLU A 190 10.02 -6.87 11.17
CA GLU A 190 9.60 -5.76 12.04
C GLU A 190 9.69 -4.41 11.33
N ALA A 191 10.77 -4.15 10.58
CA ALA A 191 10.89 -2.95 9.76
C ALA A 191 9.77 -2.84 8.71
N MET A 192 9.40 -3.97 8.09
CA MET A 192 8.27 -4.02 7.17
C MET A 192 6.92 -3.83 7.86
N TYR A 193 6.75 -4.40 9.05
CA TYR A 193 5.55 -4.18 9.87
C TYR A 193 5.41 -2.70 10.24
N ASP A 194 6.50 -2.03 10.64
CA ASP A 194 6.53 -0.60 10.96
C ASP A 194 6.22 0.29 9.74
N LEU A 195 6.71 -0.10 8.57
CA LEU A 195 6.43 0.60 7.31
C LEU A 195 4.96 0.46 6.89
N LEU A 196 4.37 -0.73 7.07
CA LEU A 196 3.08 -1.08 6.50
C LEU A 196 1.89 -0.94 7.47
N SER A 197 1.98 -1.50 8.69
CA SER A 197 0.81 -1.85 9.51
C SER A 197 0.89 -1.53 11.01
N ALA A 198 2.06 -1.22 11.58
CA ALA A 198 2.24 -1.03 13.03
C ALA A 198 1.33 0.04 13.66
N ILE A 199 0.23 -0.33 14.32
CA ILE A 199 -0.81 0.62 14.81
C ILE A 199 -0.25 1.81 15.63
N LYS A 200 0.84 1.61 16.37
CA LYS A 200 1.52 2.68 17.15
C LYS A 200 2.85 3.15 16.54
N GLY A 201 3.19 2.62 15.38
CA GLY A 201 4.39 2.92 14.61
C GLY A 201 4.10 3.82 13.40
N PRO A 202 5.11 4.04 12.55
CA PRO A 202 5.05 5.05 11.52
C PRO A 202 4.02 4.81 10.42
N ARG A 203 3.75 3.54 10.05
CA ARG A 203 2.71 3.11 9.11
C ARG A 203 2.60 3.98 7.87
N LEU A 204 3.74 4.20 7.20
CA LEU A 204 3.80 5.06 6.03
C LEU A 204 2.76 4.66 4.99
N ARG A 205 2.56 3.36 4.79
CA ARG A 205 1.55 2.84 3.87
C ARG A 205 0.13 3.16 4.31
N ASP A 206 -0.25 2.79 5.53
CA ASP A 206 -1.59 3.05 6.09
C ASP A 206 -1.97 4.54 5.96
N LYS A 207 -1.06 5.43 6.37
CA LYS A 207 -1.26 6.88 6.34
C LYS A 207 -1.39 7.43 4.92
N LEU A 208 -0.55 6.92 4.00
CA LEU A 208 -0.66 7.26 2.59
C LEU A 208 -2.00 6.80 2.01
N SER A 209 -2.46 5.60 2.40
CA SER A 209 -3.75 5.07 1.96
C SER A 209 -4.96 5.82 2.51
N HIS A 210 -4.82 6.46 3.65
CA HIS A 210 -5.88 7.26 4.26
C HIS A 210 -5.86 8.73 3.83
N GLY A 211 -4.92 9.13 2.96
CA GLY A 211 -4.78 10.52 2.53
C GLY A 211 -4.30 11.43 3.67
N GLU A 212 -3.64 10.88 4.68
CA GLU A 212 -3.11 11.64 5.83
C GLU A 212 -1.78 12.33 5.51
N LEU A 213 -1.18 12.01 4.36
CA LEU A 213 0.10 12.55 3.91
C LEU A 213 -0.09 13.44 2.68
N GLN A 214 0.61 14.57 2.70
CA GLN A 214 0.73 15.47 1.56
C GLN A 214 1.96 15.13 0.73
N SER A 215 2.00 15.62 -0.52
CA SER A 215 3.15 15.44 -1.39
C SER A 215 4.45 16.01 -0.81
N THR A 216 4.36 17.05 0.01
CA THR A 216 5.49 17.68 0.71
C THR A 216 6.02 16.84 1.88
N ASP A 217 5.27 15.84 2.34
CA ASP A 217 5.66 15.01 3.48
C ASP A 217 6.61 13.88 3.11
N ILE A 218 6.79 13.63 1.80
CA ILE A 218 7.65 12.58 1.25
C ILE A 218 8.81 13.24 0.50
N ASP A 219 9.97 13.30 1.15
CA ASP A 219 11.21 13.81 0.56
C ASP A 219 12.05 12.69 -0.09
N GLU A 220 13.21 13.06 -0.64
CA GLU A 220 14.15 12.11 -1.24
C GLU A 220 14.59 11.04 -0.25
N ASN A 221 14.82 11.41 1.02
CA ASN A 221 15.31 10.48 2.04
C ASN A 221 14.26 9.40 2.30
N VAL A 222 13.00 9.80 2.48
CA VAL A 222 11.89 8.86 2.70
C VAL A 222 11.77 7.90 1.52
N ALA A 223 11.76 8.43 0.29
CA ALA A 223 11.68 7.58 -0.91
C ALA A 223 12.90 6.66 -1.05
N ASN A 224 14.11 7.14 -0.74
CA ASN A 224 15.34 6.34 -0.77
C ASN A 224 15.27 5.19 0.24
N GLY A 225 14.83 5.45 1.48
CA GLY A 225 14.65 4.43 2.50
C GLY A 225 13.63 3.36 2.13
N VAL A 226 12.50 3.75 1.53
CA VAL A 226 11.49 2.81 1.03
C VAL A 226 12.04 1.94 -0.11
N LEU A 227 12.83 2.51 -1.03
CA LEU A 227 13.47 1.76 -2.10
C LEU A 227 14.56 0.82 -1.59
N LEU A 228 15.33 1.23 -0.57
CA LEU A 228 16.31 0.36 0.08
C LEU A 228 15.62 -0.83 0.76
N LEU A 229 14.58 -0.59 1.55
CA LEU A 229 13.83 -1.67 2.19
C LEU A 229 13.22 -2.61 1.15
N SER A 230 12.75 -2.06 0.03
CA SER A 230 12.31 -2.87 -1.10
C SER A 230 13.40 -3.78 -1.64
N TYR A 231 14.60 -3.24 -1.85
CA TYR A 231 15.74 -4.02 -2.31
C TYR A 231 16.09 -5.15 -1.34
N VAL A 232 16.21 -4.84 -0.05
CA VAL A 232 16.55 -5.82 0.99
C VAL A 232 15.49 -6.93 1.07
N ILE A 233 14.21 -6.58 0.97
CA ILE A 233 13.11 -7.56 0.97
C ILE A 233 13.13 -8.45 -0.28
N LEU A 234 13.30 -7.86 -1.46
CA LEU A 234 13.29 -8.61 -2.72
C LEU A 234 14.49 -9.56 -2.83
N THR A 235 15.63 -9.19 -2.27
CA THR A 235 16.85 -10.01 -2.27
C THR A 235 16.95 -10.94 -1.07
N ASN A 236 16.09 -10.76 -0.07
CA ASN A 236 16.22 -11.36 1.26
C ASN A 236 17.66 -11.19 1.80
N ASP A 237 18.19 -9.97 1.71
CA ASP A 237 19.58 -9.70 2.02
C ASP A 237 19.85 -9.88 3.51
N SER A 238 20.66 -10.90 3.82
CA SER A 238 21.06 -11.25 5.19
C SER A 238 21.89 -10.18 5.90
N SER A 239 22.42 -9.18 5.18
CA SER A 239 23.30 -8.12 5.71
C SER A 239 22.57 -6.93 6.35
N PHE A 240 21.23 -6.91 6.35
CA PHE A 240 20.45 -5.91 7.06
C PHE A 240 20.72 -5.98 8.58
N GLU A 241 21.35 -4.96 9.15
CA GLU A 241 21.65 -4.80 10.59
C GLU A 241 20.73 -3.78 11.26
#